data_AF-A0A150FPW6-F1
#
_entry.id   AF-A0A150FPW6-F1
#
_cell.length_a   1.000
_cell.length_b   1.000
_cell.length_c   1.000
_cell.angle_alpha   90.00
_cell.angle_beta   90.00
_cell.angle_gamma   90.00
#
_symmetry.space_group_name_H-M   'P 1'
#
loop_
_entity.id
_entity.type
_entity.pdbx_description
1 polymer ?
#
loop_
_entity_poly.entity_id
_entity_poly.type
_entity_poly.pdbx_seq_one_letter_code
_entity_poly.pdbx_strand_id
1 'polypeptide(L)'
;MISLEKIELLAPAGDLEKLKMAIVYGADAVYLGGEAFGLRAGSKNFTKEEMAEGVEFAHERGKKVYVTVNIIPHNKDFEGLEDYLKDLEKIGVDAVIVSDPGVLYMVKQVIPNMEVHLSTQANTTNYMSANFWYNQGIKRIVVARELSIEEIKEIKENIPDDMEIEAFVHGAMCISYSGRCLISNYMTGRNANKGECAHPCRWQYYLVEEKRPGEYYPIYEDERGTFFFNSKDLCLIEYIPQLIESGIKSFKIEGRMKTSYYVASIVRAYRMAIDEYYKDPRNWKFNPMWLDEIKKASHRDFTTGFIFKKPTAEDHHYGSSSYIRTYDFIGLVKEYDEENQIAIVEQRNRMFTGEQIEVMGPYTETKNAVIEKMWTMDGEEINVAPHPKQIIKMKLNVKVKENYMLRKEIKDDK
;
A
#
# COMPACT_ATOMS: atom_id res chain seq x y z
N MET A 1 0.10 8.48 -28.46
CA MET A 1 1.42 7.84 -28.63
C MET A 1 1.56 6.86 -27.46
N ILE A 2 1.83 5.58 -27.68
CA ILE A 2 2.02 4.62 -26.56
C ILE A 2 3.37 4.95 -25.91
N SER A 3 3.40 5.28 -24.62
CA SER A 3 4.63 5.51 -23.86
C SER A 3 5.51 4.25 -23.95
N LEU A 4 6.73 4.40 -24.47
CA LEU A 4 7.72 3.30 -24.56
C LEU A 4 8.22 2.87 -23.18
N GLU A 5 8.16 3.76 -22.18
CA GLU A 5 8.46 3.44 -20.79
C GLU A 5 7.25 2.81 -20.10
N LYS A 6 7.49 1.66 -19.46
CA LYS A 6 6.52 1.00 -18.60
C LYS A 6 6.27 1.85 -17.35
N ILE A 7 5.01 1.96 -16.96
CA ILE A 7 4.61 2.62 -15.71
C ILE A 7 5.22 1.89 -14.51
N GLU A 8 5.69 2.66 -13.53
CA GLU A 8 6.22 2.13 -12.28
C GLU A 8 5.07 1.68 -11.37
N LEU A 9 5.18 0.47 -10.80
CA LEU A 9 4.33 0.04 -9.69
C LEU A 9 5.04 0.26 -8.35
N LEU A 10 4.64 1.29 -7.60
CA LEU A 10 5.21 1.67 -6.32
C LEU A 10 4.41 1.05 -5.16
N ALA A 11 5.06 0.16 -4.42
CA ALA A 11 4.44 -0.56 -3.30
C ALA A 11 4.86 -0.03 -1.92
N PRO A 12 3.98 -0.11 -0.90
CA PRO A 12 4.32 0.27 0.47
C PRO A 12 5.13 -0.82 1.16
N ALA A 13 6.16 -0.43 1.93
CA ALA A 13 6.89 -1.33 2.82
C ALA A 13 6.88 -0.79 4.26
N GLY A 14 6.26 -1.56 5.17
CA GLY A 14 6.22 -1.26 6.60
C GLY A 14 7.26 -2.02 7.43
N ASP A 15 7.91 -3.04 6.86
CA ASP A 15 9.06 -3.74 7.41
C ASP A 15 9.76 -4.51 6.29
N LEU A 16 10.92 -5.08 6.61
CA LEU A 16 11.75 -5.80 5.65
C LEU A 16 11.03 -6.98 4.98
N GLU A 17 10.18 -7.71 5.71
CA GLU A 17 9.35 -8.77 5.12
C GLU A 17 8.44 -8.18 4.03
N LYS A 18 7.71 -7.10 4.32
CA LYS A 18 6.83 -6.46 3.33
C LYS A 18 7.59 -5.94 2.12
N LEU A 19 8.79 -5.38 2.31
CA LEU A 19 9.66 -4.94 1.22
C LEU A 19 10.00 -6.11 0.30
N LYS A 20 10.53 -7.21 0.86
CA LYS A 20 10.91 -8.38 0.08
C LYS A 20 9.71 -8.97 -0.65
N MET A 21 8.56 -9.09 0.03
CA MET A 21 7.33 -9.60 -0.58
C MET A 21 6.82 -8.70 -1.71
N ALA A 22 6.83 -7.37 -1.54
CA ALA A 22 6.41 -6.43 -2.58
C ALA A 22 7.24 -6.59 -3.86
N ILE A 23 8.56 -6.63 -3.72
CA ILE A 23 9.49 -6.78 -4.84
C ILE A 23 9.30 -8.14 -5.53
N VAL A 24 9.25 -9.22 -4.76
CA VAL A 24 9.05 -10.58 -5.29
C VAL A 24 7.72 -10.68 -6.05
N TYR A 25 6.66 -10.01 -5.60
CA TYR A 25 5.32 -10.11 -6.19
C TYR A 25 5.04 -9.14 -7.34
N GLY A 26 5.93 -8.18 -7.63
CA GLY A 26 5.75 -7.34 -8.82
C GLY A 26 6.09 -5.86 -8.71
N ALA A 27 6.50 -5.36 -7.55
CA ALA A 27 6.79 -3.95 -7.40
C ALA A 27 8.04 -3.55 -8.20
N ASP A 28 7.98 -2.39 -8.84
CA ASP A 28 9.13 -1.79 -9.52
C ASP A 28 9.95 -0.91 -8.57
N ALA A 29 9.27 -0.36 -7.57
CA ALA A 29 9.87 0.35 -6.46
C ALA A 29 9.07 0.12 -5.17
N VAL A 30 9.70 0.36 -4.03
CA VAL A 30 9.04 0.37 -2.73
C VAL A 30 9.24 1.72 -2.04
N TYR A 31 8.25 2.16 -1.26
CA TYR A 31 8.41 3.30 -0.36
C TYR A 31 8.28 2.89 1.11
N LEU A 32 9.24 3.31 1.92
CA LEU A 32 9.34 2.98 3.35
C LEU A 32 9.57 4.21 4.22
N GLY A 33 9.63 4.03 5.53
CA GLY A 33 10.06 5.07 6.48
C GLY A 33 11.04 4.48 7.47
N GLY A 34 12.02 5.30 7.86
CA GLY A 34 12.86 5.00 9.01
C GLY A 34 12.14 5.35 10.32
N GLU A 35 12.85 5.18 11.42
CA GLU A 35 12.33 5.40 12.78
C GLU A 35 11.92 6.86 13.06
N ALA A 36 12.33 7.80 12.20
CA ALA A 36 12.05 9.22 12.34
C ALA A 36 11.57 9.87 11.03
N PHE A 37 11.02 11.09 11.14
CA PHE A 37 10.69 12.00 10.04
C PHE A 37 9.66 11.53 8.99
N GLY A 38 8.98 10.39 9.19
CA GLY A 38 7.90 9.90 8.33
C GLY A 38 6.50 9.96 8.96
N LEU A 39 5.46 10.15 8.13
CA LEU A 39 4.04 10.19 8.55
C LEU A 39 3.44 8.84 9.01
N ARG A 40 4.27 7.86 9.32
CA ARG A 40 3.84 6.57 9.91
C ARG A 40 4.78 6.17 11.04
N ALA A 41 5.28 7.13 11.81
CA ALA A 41 6.16 6.90 12.95
C ALA A 41 5.64 5.83 13.94
N GLY A 42 4.31 5.65 14.05
CA GLY A 42 3.69 4.62 14.89
C GLY A 42 3.57 3.20 14.30
N SER A 43 4.05 2.92 13.08
CA SER A 43 4.18 1.54 12.57
C SER A 43 5.54 0.93 12.93
N LYS A 44 5.72 -0.38 12.71
CA LYS A 44 7.10 -0.89 12.54
C LYS A 44 7.77 -0.03 11.45
N ASN A 45 8.96 0.44 11.74
CA ASN A 45 9.78 1.22 10.82
C ASN A 45 11.14 0.55 10.74
N PHE A 46 11.87 0.85 9.67
CA PHE A 46 13.16 0.24 9.41
C PHE A 46 14.23 0.85 10.31
N THR A 47 15.03 -0.01 10.94
CA THR A 47 16.35 0.42 11.45
C THR A 47 17.27 0.74 10.27
N LYS A 48 18.43 1.36 10.53
CA LYS A 48 19.43 1.62 9.48
C LYS A 48 19.92 0.33 8.82
N GLU A 49 20.10 -0.73 9.62
CA GLU A 49 20.56 -2.04 9.17
C GLU A 49 19.51 -2.73 8.30
N GLU A 50 18.25 -2.75 8.75
CA GLU A 50 17.14 -3.30 7.95
C GLU A 50 16.95 -2.52 6.65
N MET A 51 17.15 -1.20 6.68
CA MET A 51 17.04 -0.36 5.49
C MET A 51 18.16 -0.67 4.49
N ALA A 52 19.40 -0.82 4.96
CA ALA A 52 20.54 -1.21 4.13
C ALA A 52 20.31 -2.59 3.49
N GLU A 53 19.87 -3.59 4.26
CA GLU A 53 19.52 -4.91 3.74
C GLU A 53 18.39 -4.83 2.70
N GLY A 54 17.37 -4.01 2.96
CA GLY A 54 16.26 -3.81 2.04
C GLY A 54 16.67 -3.16 0.71
N VAL A 55 17.56 -2.17 0.77
CA VAL A 55 18.10 -1.47 -0.42
C VAL A 55 18.96 -2.41 -1.24
N GLU A 56 19.88 -3.16 -0.60
CA GLU A 56 20.69 -4.18 -1.27
C GLU A 56 19.80 -5.21 -1.97
N PHE A 57 18.82 -5.78 -1.25
CA PHE A 57 17.88 -6.76 -1.82
C PHE A 57 17.12 -6.22 -3.05
N ALA A 58 16.72 -4.95 -3.02
CA ALA A 58 16.01 -4.30 -4.12
C ALA A 58 16.92 -4.05 -5.32
N HIS A 59 18.11 -3.50 -5.08
CA HIS A 59 19.09 -3.17 -6.11
C HIS A 59 19.61 -4.40 -6.85
N GLU A 60 19.84 -5.51 -6.15
CA GLU A 60 20.16 -6.82 -6.76
C GLU A 60 19.14 -7.28 -7.81
N ARG A 61 17.89 -6.78 -7.70
CA ARG A 61 16.76 -7.12 -8.57
C ARG A 61 16.39 -5.97 -9.52
N GLY A 62 17.23 -4.94 -9.58
CA GLY A 62 17.01 -3.74 -10.40
C GLY A 62 15.78 -2.93 -9.99
N LYS A 63 15.40 -2.99 -8.70
CA LYS A 63 14.26 -2.27 -8.12
C LYS A 63 14.73 -1.12 -7.25
N LYS A 64 13.88 -0.10 -7.08
CA LYS A 64 14.22 1.13 -6.36
C LYS A 64 13.61 1.18 -4.95
N VAL A 65 14.24 1.93 -4.06
CA VAL A 65 13.77 2.18 -2.69
C VAL A 65 13.67 3.68 -2.43
N TYR A 66 12.48 4.13 -2.05
CA TYR A 66 12.19 5.51 -1.70
C TYR A 66 11.90 5.65 -0.20
N VAL A 67 12.44 6.69 0.44
CA VAL A 67 12.27 6.90 1.88
C VAL A 67 11.44 8.15 2.16
N THR A 68 10.41 8.01 2.98
CA THR A 68 9.58 9.15 3.38
C THR A 68 10.25 10.00 4.45
N VAL A 69 10.39 11.29 4.15
CA VAL A 69 10.84 12.37 5.06
C VAL A 69 9.78 13.48 5.02
N ASN A 70 8.53 13.09 5.25
CA ASN A 70 7.34 13.87 4.89
C ASN A 70 6.49 14.30 6.07
N ILE A 71 7.05 14.46 7.27
CA ILE A 71 6.35 15.12 8.36
C ILE A 71 6.16 16.62 8.06
N ILE A 72 5.24 17.27 8.78
CA ILE A 72 5.21 18.73 8.91
C ILE A 72 6.01 19.10 10.17
N PRO A 73 7.29 19.51 10.05
CA PRO A 73 8.17 19.68 11.19
C PRO A 73 7.88 20.97 11.96
N HIS A 74 8.16 20.95 13.26
CA HIS A 74 8.44 22.13 14.08
C HIS A 74 9.95 22.26 14.24
N ASN A 75 10.44 23.39 14.76
CA ASN A 75 11.88 23.67 14.89
C ASN A 75 12.69 22.52 15.51
N LYS A 76 12.19 21.90 16.59
CA LYS A 76 12.85 20.76 17.24
C LYS A 76 12.94 19.50 16.36
N ASP A 77 12.02 19.34 15.41
CA ASP A 77 12.00 18.19 14.51
C ASP A 77 13.04 18.33 13.37
N PHE A 78 13.82 19.43 13.34
CA PHE A 78 15.01 19.52 12.48
C PHE A 78 16.27 18.96 13.16
N GLU A 79 16.26 18.77 14.49
CA GLU A 79 17.37 18.17 15.20
C GLU A 79 17.57 16.72 14.73
N GLY A 80 18.80 16.39 14.31
CA GLY A 80 19.17 15.06 13.79
C GLY A 80 18.75 14.79 12.34
N LEU A 81 18.02 15.69 11.67
CA LEU A 81 17.62 15.50 10.28
C LEU A 81 18.82 15.44 9.34
N GLU A 82 19.84 16.28 9.55
CA GLU A 82 21.06 16.29 8.73
C GLU A 82 21.77 14.94 8.74
N ASP A 83 22.00 14.37 9.93
CA ASP A 83 22.67 13.08 10.07
C ASP A 83 21.84 11.96 9.44
N TYR A 84 20.52 11.99 9.66
CA TYR A 84 19.60 11.03 9.03
C TYR A 84 19.67 11.09 7.50
N LEU A 85 19.71 12.28 6.89
CA LEU A 85 19.84 12.45 5.44
C LEU A 85 21.16 11.89 4.90
N LYS A 86 22.28 12.14 5.59
CA LYS A 86 23.59 11.56 5.23
C LYS A 86 23.57 10.04 5.29
N ASP A 87 22.90 9.47 6.28
CA ASP A 87 22.73 8.01 6.38
C ASP A 87 21.94 7.46 5.19
N LEU A 88 20.85 8.12 4.77
CA LEU A 88 20.06 7.68 3.60
C LEU A 88 20.90 7.68 2.31
N GLU A 89 21.70 8.73 2.08
CA GLU A 89 22.61 8.80 0.93
C GLU A 89 23.67 7.70 0.98
N LYS A 90 24.27 7.47 2.16
CA LYS A 90 25.26 6.41 2.36
C LYS A 90 24.69 5.00 2.13
N ILE A 91 23.44 4.77 2.55
CA ILE A 91 22.73 3.52 2.33
C ILE A 91 22.44 3.27 0.84
N GLY A 92 22.38 4.34 0.02
CA GLY A 92 22.05 4.25 -1.39
C GLY A 92 20.55 4.31 -1.68
N VAL A 93 19.78 5.03 -0.85
CA VAL A 93 18.37 5.31 -1.14
C VAL A 93 18.24 6.05 -2.47
N ASP A 94 17.27 5.64 -3.31
CA ASP A 94 17.10 6.19 -4.65
C ASP A 94 16.42 7.56 -4.67
N ALA A 95 15.48 7.80 -3.75
CA ALA A 95 14.80 9.08 -3.61
C ALA A 95 14.25 9.31 -2.21
N VAL A 96 14.11 10.57 -1.80
CA VAL A 96 13.37 10.97 -0.60
C VAL A 96 12.02 11.59 -0.97
N ILE A 97 10.98 11.23 -0.22
CA ILE A 97 9.63 11.75 -0.40
C ILE A 97 9.37 12.80 0.69
N VAL A 98 9.27 14.09 0.32
CA VAL A 98 9.17 15.23 1.25
C VAL A 98 7.85 15.97 1.10
N SER A 99 7.42 16.73 2.11
CA SER A 99 6.21 17.57 2.06
C SER A 99 6.45 19.05 2.39
N ASP A 100 7.51 19.33 3.15
CA ASP A 100 7.77 20.65 3.74
C ASP A 100 8.90 21.41 3.01
N PRO A 101 8.78 22.73 2.75
CA PRO A 101 9.83 23.53 2.14
C PRO A 101 11.15 23.56 2.92
N GLY A 102 11.11 23.56 4.25
CA GLY A 102 12.30 23.55 5.10
C GLY A 102 13.02 22.20 5.04
N VAL A 103 12.29 21.09 4.99
CA VAL A 103 12.88 19.77 4.73
C VAL A 103 13.53 19.72 3.36
N LEU A 104 12.84 20.20 2.31
CA LEU A 104 13.42 20.28 0.96
C LEU A 104 14.69 21.13 0.93
N TYR A 105 14.68 22.28 1.62
CA TYR A 105 15.86 23.14 1.77
C TYR A 105 17.04 22.37 2.40
N MET A 106 16.79 21.64 3.48
CA MET A 106 17.82 20.81 4.13
C MET A 106 18.34 19.70 3.22
N VAL A 107 17.47 18.95 2.54
CA VAL A 107 17.88 17.90 1.58
C VAL A 107 18.86 18.47 0.54
N LYS A 108 18.54 19.64 -0.03
CA LYS A 108 19.40 20.29 -1.02
C LYS A 108 20.74 20.78 -0.47
N GLN A 109 20.82 21.11 0.81
CA GLN A 109 22.09 21.53 1.44
C GLN A 109 22.96 20.32 1.80
N VAL A 110 22.35 19.23 2.28
CA VAL A 110 23.06 18.11 2.88
C VAL A 110 23.39 17.01 1.86
N ILE A 111 22.44 16.67 0.98
CA ILE A 111 22.54 15.58 0.00
C ILE A 111 22.04 16.05 -1.39
N PRO A 112 22.71 17.04 -2.01
CA PRO A 112 22.19 17.78 -3.19
C PRO A 112 21.90 16.93 -4.44
N ASN A 113 22.47 15.72 -4.54
CA ASN A 113 22.27 14.83 -5.66
C ASN A 113 21.09 13.84 -5.46
N MET A 114 20.51 13.80 -4.27
CA MET A 114 19.38 12.93 -3.95
C MET A 114 18.15 13.35 -4.76
N GLU A 115 17.51 12.40 -5.43
CA GLU A 115 16.23 12.67 -6.10
C GLU A 115 15.14 12.94 -5.07
N VAL A 116 14.30 13.95 -5.34
CA VAL A 116 13.27 14.36 -4.39
C VAL A 116 11.89 14.29 -5.04
N HIS A 117 11.01 13.52 -4.39
CA HIS A 117 9.61 13.37 -4.73
C HIS A 117 8.76 14.17 -3.75
N LEU A 118 7.68 14.78 -4.24
CA LEU A 118 6.76 15.53 -3.41
C LEU A 118 5.62 14.65 -2.92
N SER A 119 5.51 14.51 -1.60
CA SER A 119 4.43 13.82 -0.90
C SER A 119 3.06 14.45 -1.18
N THR A 120 2.03 13.61 -1.20
CA THR A 120 0.62 14.04 -1.29
C THR A 120 0.22 15.04 -0.19
N GLN A 121 0.96 15.09 0.93
CA GLN A 121 0.77 16.10 1.99
C GLN A 121 0.97 17.57 1.55
N ALA A 122 1.70 17.79 0.47
CA ALA A 122 1.86 19.11 -0.12
C ALA A 122 0.57 19.60 -0.83
N ASN A 123 -0.39 18.70 -1.06
CA ASN A 123 -1.69 18.97 -1.69
C ASN A 123 -1.61 19.62 -3.07
N THR A 124 -0.82 19.01 -3.96
CA THR A 124 -0.69 19.49 -5.33
C THR A 124 -1.95 19.13 -6.12
N THR A 125 -2.83 20.11 -6.33
CA THR A 125 -4.10 19.98 -7.06
C THR A 125 -4.15 20.71 -8.40
N ASN A 126 -3.08 21.43 -8.78
CA ASN A 126 -3.05 22.26 -9.98
C ASN A 126 -1.62 22.39 -10.54
N TYR A 127 -1.51 22.69 -11.83
CA TYR A 127 -0.22 22.79 -12.52
C TYR A 127 0.63 23.96 -12.03
N MET A 128 0.03 25.06 -11.53
CA MET A 128 0.80 26.19 -10.97
C MET A 128 1.59 25.77 -9.74
N SER A 129 0.97 24.98 -8.86
CA SER A 129 1.63 24.41 -7.69
C SER A 129 2.68 23.37 -8.09
N ALA A 130 2.38 22.53 -9.08
CA ALA A 130 3.34 21.59 -9.64
C ALA A 130 4.60 22.30 -10.17
N ASN A 131 4.42 23.32 -11.02
CA ASN A 131 5.50 24.12 -11.59
C ASN A 131 6.32 24.87 -10.53
N PHE A 132 5.68 25.38 -9.47
CA PHE A 132 6.40 25.95 -8.33
C PHE A 132 7.37 24.93 -7.74
N TRP A 133 6.89 23.73 -7.41
CA TRP A 133 7.72 22.67 -6.82
C TRP A 133 8.80 22.14 -7.77
N TYR A 134 8.49 22.04 -9.06
CA TYR A 134 9.47 21.71 -10.09
C TYR A 134 10.63 22.71 -10.13
N ASN A 135 10.32 24.02 -10.08
CA ASN A 135 11.34 25.07 -10.01
C ASN A 135 12.14 25.00 -8.69
N GLN A 136 11.58 24.40 -7.64
CA GLN A 136 12.30 24.03 -6.43
C GLN A 136 13.04 22.69 -6.54
N GLY A 137 13.23 22.12 -7.73
CA GLY A 137 14.04 20.92 -7.98
C GLY A 137 13.33 19.58 -7.74
N ILE A 138 12.01 19.57 -7.52
CA ILE A 138 11.23 18.33 -7.43
C ILE A 138 11.08 17.72 -8.83
N LYS A 139 11.30 16.40 -8.96
CA LYS A 139 11.16 15.68 -10.23
C LYS A 139 9.90 14.85 -10.35
N ARG A 140 9.30 14.46 -9.22
CA ARG A 140 8.05 13.70 -9.20
C ARG A 140 7.08 14.27 -8.17
N ILE A 141 5.82 14.43 -8.55
CA ILE A 141 4.76 14.86 -7.64
C ILE A 141 3.75 13.75 -7.39
N VAL A 142 3.43 13.51 -6.13
CA VAL A 142 2.28 12.69 -5.75
C VAL A 142 1.05 13.59 -5.72
N VAL A 143 0.20 13.49 -6.73
CA VAL A 143 -0.99 14.33 -6.84
C VAL A 143 -2.02 14.02 -5.74
N ALA A 144 -2.86 14.99 -5.43
CA ALA A 144 -3.95 14.84 -4.48
C ALA A 144 -4.97 13.80 -4.98
N ARG A 145 -5.63 13.08 -4.05
CA ARG A 145 -6.59 12.00 -4.40
C ARG A 145 -7.99 12.52 -4.73
N GLU A 146 -8.16 13.83 -4.60
CA GLU A 146 -9.37 14.58 -4.90
C GLU A 146 -9.46 15.00 -6.38
N LEU A 147 -8.40 14.76 -7.16
CA LEU A 147 -8.37 15.10 -8.59
C LEU A 147 -9.08 14.04 -9.45
N SER A 148 -9.80 14.51 -10.45
CA SER A 148 -10.30 13.70 -11.56
C SER A 148 -9.18 13.36 -12.55
N ILE A 149 -9.42 12.36 -13.41
CA ILE A 149 -8.47 11.98 -14.45
C ILE A 149 -8.28 13.10 -15.49
N GLU A 150 -9.31 13.90 -15.75
CA GLU A 150 -9.25 15.08 -16.61
C GLU A 150 -8.36 16.17 -16.00
N GLU A 151 -8.48 16.42 -14.69
CA GLU A 151 -7.60 17.37 -14.00
C GLU A 151 -6.15 16.88 -13.98
N ILE A 152 -5.90 15.58 -13.82
CA ILE A 152 -4.55 15.01 -13.92
C ILE A 152 -3.96 15.22 -15.32
N LYS A 153 -4.76 15.02 -16.38
CA LYS A 153 -4.35 15.30 -17.77
C LYS A 153 -4.02 16.77 -17.97
N GLU A 154 -4.88 17.68 -17.51
CA GLU A 154 -4.65 19.12 -17.58
C GLU A 154 -3.35 19.50 -16.86
N ILE A 155 -3.07 18.90 -15.69
CA ILE A 155 -1.78 19.10 -15.02
C ILE A 155 -0.64 18.62 -15.91
N LYS A 156 -0.72 17.40 -16.47
CA LYS A 156 0.36 16.86 -17.29
C LYS A 156 0.65 17.71 -18.54
N GLU A 157 -0.39 18.27 -19.16
CA GLU A 157 -0.28 19.15 -20.33
C GLU A 157 0.41 20.50 -20.03
N ASN A 158 0.45 20.91 -18.75
CA ASN A 158 0.94 22.23 -18.33
C ASN A 158 2.19 22.18 -17.43
N ILE A 159 2.82 21.02 -17.29
CA ILE A 159 4.09 20.83 -16.56
C ILE A 159 5.20 20.38 -17.51
N PRO A 160 6.49 20.57 -17.15
CA PRO A 160 7.62 20.07 -17.92
C PRO A 160 7.55 18.56 -18.21
N ASP A 161 8.10 18.15 -19.35
CA ASP A 161 8.06 16.74 -19.78
C ASP A 161 8.77 15.80 -18.80
N ASP A 162 9.90 16.26 -18.23
CA ASP A 162 10.70 15.55 -17.24
C ASP A 162 10.15 15.65 -15.80
N MET A 163 8.97 16.25 -15.63
CA MET A 163 8.22 16.19 -14.38
C MET A 163 7.24 15.02 -14.39
N GLU A 164 7.43 14.09 -13.45
CA GLU A 164 6.62 12.89 -13.32
C GLU A 164 5.41 13.08 -12.40
N ILE A 165 4.30 12.44 -12.76
CA ILE A 165 3.11 12.35 -11.92
C ILE A 165 3.03 10.95 -11.32
N GLU A 166 2.89 10.89 -10.01
CA GLU A 166 2.56 9.70 -9.23
C GLU A 166 1.16 9.84 -8.65
N ALA A 167 0.34 8.79 -8.76
CA ALA A 167 -1.04 8.80 -8.26
C ALA A 167 -1.33 7.54 -7.45
N PHE A 168 -2.12 7.69 -6.38
CA PHE A 168 -2.65 6.54 -5.66
C PHE A 168 -3.67 5.82 -6.54
N VAL A 169 -3.53 4.50 -6.66
CA VAL A 169 -4.48 3.65 -7.40
C VAL A 169 -5.22 2.66 -6.51
N HIS A 170 -4.71 2.41 -5.30
CA HIS A 170 -5.30 1.46 -4.37
C HIS A 170 -5.08 1.84 -2.91
N GLY A 171 -6.01 1.44 -2.05
CA GLY A 171 -5.87 1.45 -0.60
C GLY A 171 -6.69 2.54 0.10
N ALA A 172 -6.47 2.72 1.40
CA ALA A 172 -7.38 3.49 2.23
C ALA A 172 -7.44 4.98 1.88
N MET A 173 -8.65 5.51 1.64
CA MET A 173 -8.88 6.94 1.35
C MET A 173 -8.96 7.78 2.63
N CYS A 174 -8.47 9.03 2.58
CA CYS A 174 -8.67 10.00 3.66
C CYS A 174 -9.96 10.80 3.39
N ILE A 175 -10.72 11.12 4.45
CA ILE A 175 -11.86 12.05 4.35
C ILE A 175 -11.48 13.51 4.66
N SER A 176 -10.37 13.71 5.38
CA SER A 176 -9.77 15.04 5.50
C SER A 176 -8.95 15.35 4.25
N TYR A 177 -8.76 16.64 3.95
CA TYR A 177 -7.89 17.07 2.85
C TYR A 177 -6.54 16.38 2.95
N SER A 178 -6.18 15.63 1.89
CA SER A 178 -5.17 14.56 1.88
C SER A 178 -4.00 14.75 2.86
N GLY A 179 -4.06 14.03 4.00
CA GLY A 179 -2.97 13.99 4.97
C GLY A 179 -2.88 15.17 5.96
N ARG A 180 -3.88 16.06 6.03
CA ARG A 180 -3.99 17.18 7.00
C ARG A 180 -5.18 17.00 7.95
N CYS A 181 -5.04 16.15 8.96
CA CYS A 181 -6.13 15.85 9.90
C CYS A 181 -5.90 16.48 11.28
N LEU A 182 -6.71 17.49 11.65
CA LEU A 182 -6.68 18.10 12.99
C LEU A 182 -7.47 17.29 14.03
N ILE A 183 -8.46 16.51 13.58
CA ILE A 183 -9.34 15.73 14.45
C ILE A 183 -8.54 14.73 15.30
N SER A 184 -7.51 14.10 14.71
CA SER A 184 -6.68 13.13 15.45
C SER A 184 -5.97 13.77 16.64
N ASN A 185 -5.38 14.94 16.42
CA ASN A 185 -4.68 15.67 17.47
C ASN A 185 -5.65 16.13 18.56
N TYR A 186 -6.77 16.74 18.14
CA TYR A 186 -7.76 17.27 19.08
C TYR A 186 -8.38 16.18 19.97
N MET A 187 -8.76 15.05 19.38
CA MET A 187 -9.49 13.99 20.10
C MET A 187 -8.59 13.09 20.94
N THR A 188 -7.30 12.93 20.57
CA THR A 188 -6.45 11.87 21.12
C THR A 188 -5.08 12.34 21.57
N GLY A 189 -4.71 13.59 21.30
CA GLY A 189 -3.35 14.09 21.43
C GLY A 189 -2.36 13.53 20.39
N ARG A 190 -2.77 12.59 19.54
CA ARG A 190 -1.91 11.99 18.50
C ARG A 190 -1.95 12.82 17.22
N ASN A 191 -0.81 13.37 16.83
CA ASN A 191 -0.72 14.30 15.71
C ASN A 191 -0.61 13.56 14.36
N ALA A 192 -1.69 13.57 13.58
CA ALA A 192 -1.71 12.94 12.25
C ALA A 192 -0.67 13.52 11.29
N ASN A 193 -0.30 14.80 11.44
CA ASN A 193 0.70 15.48 10.61
C ASN A 193 2.15 15.15 11.01
N LYS A 194 2.33 14.40 12.11
CA LYS A 194 3.58 13.77 12.54
C LYS A 194 3.55 12.24 12.43
N GLY A 195 2.53 11.72 11.76
CA GLY A 195 2.41 10.29 11.50
C GLY A 195 1.81 9.44 12.60
N GLU A 196 1.16 10.08 13.55
CA GLU A 196 0.53 9.41 14.68
C GLU A 196 -0.98 9.24 14.48
N CYS A 197 -1.51 9.37 13.25
CA CYS A 197 -2.95 9.36 12.99
C CYS A 197 -3.68 8.22 13.70
N ALA A 198 -4.62 8.56 14.59
CA ALA A 198 -5.43 7.61 15.36
C ALA A 198 -6.65 7.06 14.57
N HIS A 199 -6.77 7.47 13.31
CA HIS A 199 -7.92 7.23 12.44
C HIS A 199 -9.27 7.60 13.09
N PRO A 200 -9.41 8.80 13.72
CA PRO A 200 -10.65 9.21 14.38
C PRO A 200 -11.82 9.26 13.40
N CYS A 201 -11.57 9.57 12.13
CA CYS A 201 -12.58 9.50 11.07
C CYS A 201 -13.28 8.12 10.98
N ARG A 202 -12.68 7.05 11.51
CA ARG A 202 -13.22 5.68 11.47
C ARG A 202 -13.93 5.27 12.77
N TRP A 203 -13.99 6.16 13.75
CA TRP A 203 -14.62 5.89 15.05
C TRP A 203 -16.14 6.03 14.94
N GLN A 204 -16.86 5.44 15.90
CA GLN A 204 -18.29 5.68 16.04
C GLN A 204 -18.52 6.95 16.86
N TYR A 205 -19.33 7.85 16.29
CA TYR A 205 -19.68 9.12 16.91
C TYR A 205 -21.18 9.18 17.15
N TYR A 206 -21.56 9.77 18.27
CA TYR A 206 -22.92 10.26 18.51
C TYR A 206 -22.89 11.79 18.45
N LEU A 207 -23.89 12.39 17.81
CA LEU A 207 -24.07 13.84 17.85
C LEU A 207 -24.90 14.19 19.09
N VAL A 208 -24.46 15.18 19.86
CA VAL A 208 -25.21 15.74 20.98
C VAL A 208 -25.39 17.22 20.72
N GLU A 209 -26.63 17.70 20.80
CA GLU A 209 -26.93 19.13 20.71
C GLU A 209 -26.59 19.82 22.04
N GLU A 210 -25.97 20.99 21.98
CA GLU A 210 -25.40 21.68 23.14
C GLU A 210 -26.43 21.97 24.24
N LYS A 211 -27.67 22.30 23.88
CA LYS A 211 -28.76 22.60 24.83
C LYS A 211 -29.54 21.37 25.26
N ARG A 212 -29.21 20.18 24.76
CA ARG A 212 -29.79 18.89 25.14
C ARG A 212 -28.72 17.88 25.54
N PRO A 213 -27.90 18.19 26.58
CA PRO A 213 -26.86 17.29 27.04
C PRO A 213 -27.45 15.97 27.55
N GLY A 214 -26.88 14.85 27.11
CA GLY A 214 -27.34 13.50 27.46
C GLY A 214 -28.41 12.92 26.51
N GLU A 215 -29.00 13.75 25.65
CA GLU A 215 -29.75 13.28 24.49
C GLU A 215 -28.79 13.05 23.33
N TYR A 216 -28.29 11.83 23.25
CA TYR A 216 -27.52 11.38 22.09
C TYR A 216 -28.49 11.21 20.92
N TYR A 217 -28.28 11.97 19.87
CA TYR A 217 -28.96 11.74 18.60
C TYR A 217 -28.23 10.59 17.92
N PRO A 218 -28.82 9.39 17.85
CA PRO A 218 -28.30 8.37 16.95
C PRO A 218 -28.32 8.94 15.54
N ILE A 219 -27.16 8.96 14.89
CA ILE A 219 -27.06 9.31 13.48
C ILE A 219 -27.57 8.09 12.71
N TYR A 220 -28.84 8.11 12.31
CA TYR A 220 -29.41 7.10 11.42
C TYR A 220 -29.39 7.63 9.99
N GLU A 221 -29.05 6.77 9.05
CA GLU A 221 -29.15 7.00 7.61
C GLU A 221 -30.37 6.30 7.03
N ASP A 222 -31.04 7.01 6.15
CA ASP A 222 -32.04 6.46 5.24
C ASP A 222 -31.62 6.69 3.78
N GLU A 223 -32.54 6.49 2.84
CA GLU A 223 -32.30 6.60 1.39
C GLU A 223 -31.77 7.98 0.92
N ARG A 224 -31.58 8.96 1.83
CA ARG A 224 -31.03 10.29 1.54
C ARG A 224 -29.90 10.77 2.47
N GLY A 225 -29.36 9.95 3.38
CA GLY A 225 -28.17 10.26 4.22
C GLY A 225 -28.45 10.25 5.74
N THR A 226 -27.54 9.80 6.62
CA THR A 226 -26.42 10.55 7.19
C THR A 226 -25.37 9.59 7.79
N PHE A 227 -24.09 9.75 7.41
CA PHE A 227 -22.93 9.30 8.20
C PHE A 227 -21.72 10.21 7.97
N PHE A 228 -20.86 10.35 8.98
CA PHE A 228 -19.96 11.50 9.05
C PHE A 228 -18.54 11.29 8.48
N PHE A 229 -17.87 10.14 8.63
CA PHE A 229 -16.41 10.08 8.34
C PHE A 229 -15.80 8.77 7.77
N ASN A 230 -16.57 7.85 7.19
CA ASN A 230 -16.04 6.55 6.74
C ASN A 230 -15.96 6.41 5.21
N SER A 231 -14.75 6.43 4.65
CA SER A 231 -14.48 6.24 3.23
C SER A 231 -14.30 4.76 2.85
N LYS A 232 -14.80 4.41 1.66
CA LYS A 232 -14.43 3.20 0.92
C LYS A 232 -12.93 3.18 0.61
N ASP A 233 -12.37 1.99 0.36
CA ASP A 233 -11.00 1.87 -0.11
C ASP A 233 -10.94 2.25 -1.61
N LEU A 234 -9.89 2.94 -2.04
CA LEU A 234 -9.64 3.21 -3.45
C LEU A 234 -9.30 1.91 -4.16
N CYS A 235 -9.89 1.66 -5.33
CA CYS A 235 -9.43 0.62 -6.24
C CYS A 235 -9.70 1.01 -7.69
N LEU A 236 -8.62 1.16 -8.47
CA LEU A 236 -8.69 1.58 -9.86
C LEU A 236 -8.21 0.50 -10.84
N ILE A 237 -8.15 -0.76 -10.41
CA ILE A 237 -7.59 -1.86 -11.21
C ILE A 237 -8.33 -2.13 -12.54
N GLU A 238 -9.59 -1.72 -12.63
CA GLU A 238 -10.39 -1.84 -13.86
C GLU A 238 -10.03 -0.78 -14.92
N TYR A 239 -9.23 0.23 -14.54
CA TYR A 239 -9.00 1.43 -15.32
C TYR A 239 -7.53 1.65 -15.70
N ILE A 240 -6.75 0.57 -15.76
CA ILE A 240 -5.31 0.62 -16.11
C ILE A 240 -5.05 1.40 -17.40
N PRO A 241 -5.77 1.18 -18.53
CA PRO A 241 -5.54 1.94 -19.75
C PRO A 241 -5.73 3.45 -19.56
N GLN A 242 -6.86 3.86 -18.97
CA GLN A 242 -7.21 5.25 -18.79
C GLN A 242 -6.18 5.98 -17.92
N LEU A 243 -5.72 5.33 -16.85
CA LEU A 243 -4.73 5.86 -15.92
C LEU A 243 -3.34 5.98 -16.55
N ILE A 244 -2.91 5.02 -17.38
CA ILE A 244 -1.61 5.13 -18.09
C ILE A 244 -1.70 6.24 -19.14
N GLU A 245 -2.82 6.32 -19.85
CA GLU A 245 -3.07 7.32 -20.90
C GLU A 245 -3.24 8.75 -20.36
N SER A 246 -3.52 8.93 -19.06
CA SER A 246 -3.55 10.26 -18.44
C SER A 246 -2.18 10.87 -18.18
N GLY A 247 -1.10 10.11 -18.43
CA GLY A 247 0.27 10.56 -18.25
C GLY A 247 0.86 10.31 -16.86
N ILE A 248 0.17 9.51 -16.02
CA ILE A 248 0.72 9.01 -14.75
C ILE A 248 1.92 8.11 -15.06
N LYS A 249 3.02 8.29 -14.31
CA LYS A 249 4.27 7.54 -14.46
C LYS A 249 4.54 6.57 -13.32
N SER A 250 3.89 6.75 -12.17
CA SER A 250 3.96 5.81 -11.04
C SER A 250 2.60 5.58 -10.40
N PHE A 251 2.21 4.30 -10.31
CA PHE A 251 1.03 3.83 -9.58
C PHE A 251 1.41 3.50 -8.16
N LYS A 252 0.91 4.30 -7.21
CA LYS A 252 1.17 4.14 -5.80
C LYS A 252 0.08 3.33 -5.12
N ILE A 253 0.47 2.28 -4.40
CA ILE A 253 -0.42 1.51 -3.52
C ILE A 253 -0.30 2.04 -2.09
N GLU A 254 -1.42 2.36 -1.43
CA GLU A 254 -1.44 2.56 0.03
C GLU A 254 -1.53 1.22 0.74
N GLY A 255 -0.66 0.99 1.73
CA GLY A 255 -0.81 -0.17 2.61
C GLY A 255 0.32 -0.35 3.62
N ARG A 256 1.02 0.70 4.06
CA ARG A 256 2.23 0.54 4.90
C ARG A 256 1.94 -0.21 6.22
N MET A 257 0.74 -0.02 6.77
CA MET A 257 0.28 -0.68 7.99
C MET A 257 -0.43 -2.02 7.74
N LYS A 258 -0.56 -2.46 6.48
CA LYS A 258 -1.22 -3.72 6.12
C LYS A 258 -0.23 -4.88 6.20
N THR A 259 -0.74 -6.11 6.14
CA THR A 259 0.07 -7.34 6.24
C THR A 259 0.90 -7.58 4.97
N SER A 260 1.94 -8.42 5.05
CA SER A 260 2.70 -8.88 3.88
C SER A 260 1.80 -9.57 2.86
N TYR A 261 0.80 -10.34 3.31
CA TYR A 261 -0.23 -10.92 2.46
C TYR A 261 -1.02 -9.87 1.68
N TYR A 262 -1.47 -8.78 2.32
CA TYR A 262 -2.14 -7.69 1.61
C TYR A 262 -1.23 -7.11 0.52
N VAL A 263 0.00 -6.74 0.87
CA VAL A 263 0.94 -6.13 -0.08
C VAL A 263 1.18 -7.06 -1.28
N ALA A 264 1.46 -8.34 -1.04
CA ALA A 264 1.67 -9.34 -2.08
C ALA A 264 0.45 -9.50 -3.00
N SER A 265 -0.76 -9.65 -2.44
CA SER A 265 -1.99 -9.82 -3.21
C SER A 265 -2.29 -8.62 -4.11
N ILE A 266 -2.22 -7.40 -3.55
CA ILE A 266 -2.50 -6.17 -4.31
C ILE A 266 -1.43 -5.95 -5.39
N VAL A 267 -0.15 -6.03 -5.04
CA VAL A 267 0.96 -5.81 -5.98
C VAL A 267 0.88 -6.79 -7.15
N ARG A 268 0.66 -8.09 -6.90
CA ARG A 268 0.53 -9.09 -7.97
C ARG A 268 -0.66 -8.79 -8.88
N ALA A 269 -1.83 -8.45 -8.33
CA ALA A 269 -3.00 -8.15 -9.13
C ALA A 269 -2.75 -6.97 -10.08
N TYR A 270 -2.20 -5.86 -9.56
CA TYR A 270 -1.85 -4.70 -10.38
C TYR A 270 -0.75 -5.01 -11.39
N ARG A 271 0.30 -5.74 -10.99
CA ARG A 271 1.40 -6.12 -11.89
C ARG A 271 0.89 -6.95 -13.08
N MET A 272 0.03 -7.93 -12.82
CA MET A 272 -0.60 -8.74 -13.87
C MET A 272 -1.46 -7.86 -14.80
N ALA A 273 -2.26 -6.95 -14.25
CA ALA A 273 -3.09 -6.05 -15.04
C ALA A 273 -2.28 -5.09 -15.92
N ILE A 274 -1.18 -4.53 -15.38
CA ILE A 274 -0.26 -3.65 -16.09
C ILE A 274 0.52 -4.43 -17.17
N ASP A 275 1.04 -5.62 -16.85
CA ASP A 275 1.74 -6.44 -17.85
C ASP A 275 0.83 -6.84 -19.01
N GLU A 276 -0.44 -7.17 -18.73
CA GLU A 276 -1.41 -7.46 -19.77
C GLU A 276 -1.69 -6.23 -20.65
N TYR A 277 -1.74 -5.03 -20.07
CA TYR A 277 -1.86 -3.79 -20.84
C TYR A 277 -0.69 -3.61 -21.81
N TYR A 278 0.55 -3.81 -21.37
CA TYR A 278 1.70 -3.64 -22.24
C TYR A 278 1.88 -4.75 -23.30
N LYS A 279 1.19 -5.90 -23.18
CA LYS A 279 1.17 -6.92 -24.25
C LYS A 279 0.32 -6.47 -25.44
N ASP A 280 -0.87 -5.93 -25.19
CA ASP A 280 -1.76 -5.43 -26.23
C ASP A 280 -2.60 -4.24 -25.71
N PRO A 281 -2.05 -3.00 -25.73
CA PRO A 281 -2.74 -1.82 -25.22
C PRO A 281 -4.07 -1.54 -25.93
N ARG A 282 -4.20 -1.93 -27.20
CA ARG A 282 -5.38 -1.61 -28.03
C ARG A 282 -6.55 -2.53 -27.75
N ASN A 283 -6.29 -3.78 -27.35
CA ASN A 283 -7.32 -4.78 -27.06
C ASN A 283 -7.31 -5.23 -25.60
N TRP A 284 -6.73 -4.43 -24.70
CA TRP A 284 -6.73 -4.75 -23.28
C TRP A 284 -8.15 -4.98 -22.77
N LYS A 285 -8.32 -6.06 -22.01
CA LYS A 285 -9.58 -6.41 -21.36
C LYS A 285 -9.33 -6.65 -19.89
N PHE A 286 -10.21 -6.09 -19.07
CA PHE A 286 -10.20 -6.35 -17.65
C PHE A 286 -10.44 -7.84 -17.37
N ASN A 287 -9.56 -8.46 -16.59
CA ASN A 287 -9.74 -9.81 -16.08
C ASN A 287 -10.33 -9.75 -14.66
N PRO A 288 -11.57 -10.22 -14.44
CA PRO A 288 -12.22 -10.22 -13.13
C PRO A 288 -11.42 -10.91 -12.02
N MET A 289 -10.55 -11.86 -12.37
CA MET A 289 -9.65 -12.52 -11.43
C MET A 289 -8.79 -11.52 -10.65
N TRP A 290 -8.37 -10.40 -11.24
CA TRP A 290 -7.54 -9.42 -10.52
C TRP A 290 -8.29 -8.76 -9.36
N LEU A 291 -9.57 -8.42 -9.56
CA LEU A 291 -10.40 -7.85 -8.50
C LEU A 291 -10.79 -8.91 -7.46
N ASP A 292 -11.05 -10.15 -7.88
CA ASP A 292 -11.29 -11.26 -6.97
C ASP A 292 -10.11 -11.46 -6.00
N GLU A 293 -8.89 -11.49 -6.53
CA GLU A 293 -7.66 -11.60 -5.73
C GLU A 293 -7.48 -10.43 -4.74
N ILE A 294 -7.81 -9.21 -5.16
CA ILE A 294 -7.80 -8.04 -4.29
C ILE A 294 -8.82 -8.19 -3.14
N LYS A 295 -10.03 -8.69 -3.43
CA LYS A 295 -11.08 -8.92 -2.42
C LYS A 295 -10.73 -10.01 -1.41
N LYS A 296 -9.81 -10.92 -1.75
CA LYS A 296 -9.30 -11.95 -0.81
C LYS A 296 -8.32 -11.37 0.22
N ALA A 297 -7.84 -10.14 0.05
CA ALA A 297 -7.10 -9.41 1.06
C ALA A 297 -8.05 -8.59 1.97
N SER A 298 -7.59 -8.18 3.15
CA SER A 298 -8.40 -7.36 4.06
C SER A 298 -8.69 -5.98 3.45
N HIS A 299 -9.96 -5.74 3.12
CA HIS A 299 -10.42 -4.57 2.40
C HIS A 299 -11.75 -4.05 2.96
N ARG A 300 -12.12 -2.84 2.56
CA ARG A 300 -13.49 -2.33 2.60
C ARG A 300 -14.05 -2.35 1.17
N ASP A 301 -15.35 -2.12 0.99
CA ASP A 301 -15.85 -1.94 -0.38
C ASP A 301 -15.06 -0.85 -1.09
N PHE A 302 -14.99 -1.00 -2.40
CA PHE A 302 -14.16 -0.16 -3.24
C PHE A 302 -14.96 1.02 -3.81
N THR A 303 -14.25 2.13 -4.00
CA THR A 303 -14.68 3.29 -4.77
C THR A 303 -13.59 3.67 -5.77
N THR A 304 -13.98 4.37 -6.83
CA THR A 304 -13.05 5.04 -7.74
C THR A 304 -12.63 6.43 -7.26
N GLY A 305 -13.15 6.88 -6.12
CA GLY A 305 -12.88 8.20 -5.57
C GLY A 305 -13.33 9.29 -6.53
N PHE A 306 -12.48 10.30 -6.73
CA PHE A 306 -12.78 11.46 -7.59
C PHE A 306 -12.43 11.25 -9.06
N ILE A 307 -11.83 10.10 -9.42
CA ILE A 307 -11.16 9.89 -10.70
C ILE A 307 -12.09 10.06 -11.91
N PHE A 308 -13.36 9.62 -11.81
CA PHE A 308 -14.32 9.69 -12.93
C PHE A 308 -15.57 10.50 -12.64
N LYS A 309 -15.90 10.69 -11.37
CA LYS A 309 -17.06 11.44 -10.92
C LYS A 309 -16.79 12.01 -9.55
N LYS A 310 -17.53 13.06 -9.19
CA LYS A 310 -17.57 13.50 -7.79
C LYS A 310 -18.16 12.38 -6.94
N PRO A 311 -17.53 12.00 -5.81
CA PRO A 311 -18.09 11.01 -4.91
C PRO A 311 -19.47 11.40 -4.42
N THR A 312 -20.36 10.42 -4.34
CA THR A 312 -21.70 10.58 -3.75
C THR A 312 -21.78 9.79 -2.44
N ALA A 313 -22.95 9.80 -1.80
CA ALA A 313 -23.21 8.98 -0.61
C ALA A 313 -22.81 7.51 -0.84
N GLU A 314 -23.09 6.95 -2.03
CA GLU A 314 -22.75 5.56 -2.39
C GLU A 314 -21.25 5.26 -2.34
N ASP A 315 -20.37 6.26 -2.39
CA ASP A 315 -18.90 6.09 -2.34
C ASP A 315 -18.34 6.04 -0.90
N HIS A 316 -19.23 6.08 0.09
CA HIS A 316 -18.89 6.01 1.52
C HIS A 316 -19.39 4.70 2.17
N HIS A 317 -18.83 4.38 3.33
CA HIS A 317 -19.13 3.15 4.08
C HIS A 317 -20.05 3.44 5.25
N TYR A 318 -21.28 2.98 5.10
CA TYR A 318 -22.39 3.36 5.96
C TYR A 318 -22.96 2.19 6.80
N GLY A 319 -22.73 0.95 6.38
CA GLY A 319 -23.18 -0.23 7.13
C GLY A 319 -22.25 -0.63 8.30
N SER A 320 -20.94 -0.70 8.08
CA SER A 320 -19.96 -1.13 9.09
C SER A 320 -18.60 -0.51 8.84
N SER A 321 -17.84 -0.22 9.91
CA SER A 321 -16.46 0.28 9.83
C SER A 321 -15.42 -0.85 9.79
N SER A 322 -15.86 -2.09 9.99
CA SER A 322 -15.02 -3.30 10.02
C SER A 322 -14.49 -3.68 8.65
N TYR A 323 -13.30 -4.27 8.62
CA TYR A 323 -12.73 -4.81 7.40
C TYR A 323 -13.42 -6.12 7.01
N ILE A 324 -13.67 -6.29 5.71
CA ILE A 324 -14.06 -7.56 5.12
C ILE A 324 -12.81 -8.44 5.04
N ARG A 325 -12.89 -9.64 5.61
CA ARG A 325 -11.84 -10.66 5.54
C ARG A 325 -12.52 -12.00 5.28
N THR A 326 -12.35 -12.51 4.07
CA THR A 326 -12.91 -13.79 3.62
C THR A 326 -11.85 -14.89 3.55
N TYR A 327 -10.57 -14.56 3.72
CA TYR A 327 -9.47 -15.50 3.65
C TYR A 327 -8.45 -15.31 4.78
N ASP A 328 -7.86 -16.42 5.19
CA ASP A 328 -6.73 -16.50 6.11
C ASP A 328 -5.45 -16.85 5.37
N PHE A 329 -4.41 -16.03 5.56
CA PHE A 329 -3.05 -16.36 5.15
C PHE A 329 -2.45 -17.36 6.14
N ILE A 330 -2.33 -18.63 5.74
CA ILE A 330 -1.98 -19.73 6.65
C ILE A 330 -0.50 -20.09 6.62
N GLY A 331 0.23 -19.85 5.53
CA GLY A 331 1.65 -20.20 5.47
C GLY A 331 2.41 -19.59 4.31
N LEU A 332 3.72 -19.51 4.46
CA LEU A 332 4.66 -19.04 3.44
C LEU A 332 5.63 -20.18 3.08
N VAL A 333 5.71 -20.53 1.81
CA VAL A 333 6.66 -21.55 1.33
C VAL A 333 8.07 -20.96 1.37
N LYS A 334 8.97 -21.65 2.08
CA LYS A 334 10.40 -21.33 2.21
C LYS A 334 11.22 -22.10 1.19
N GLU A 335 10.94 -23.38 1.02
CA GLU A 335 11.65 -24.27 0.10
C GLU A 335 10.69 -25.32 -0.46
N TYR A 336 11.03 -25.94 -1.59
CA TYR A 336 10.25 -27.01 -2.19
C TYR A 336 11.15 -28.09 -2.78
N ASP A 337 10.97 -29.32 -2.31
CA ASP A 337 11.54 -30.53 -2.90
C ASP A 337 10.60 -31.07 -3.97
N GLU A 338 10.98 -30.92 -5.24
CA GLU A 338 10.18 -31.37 -6.38
C GLU A 338 10.08 -32.91 -6.47
N GLU A 339 11.10 -33.65 -6.02
CA GLU A 339 11.15 -35.11 -6.14
C GLU A 339 10.14 -35.77 -5.20
N ASN A 340 10.09 -35.28 -3.95
CA ASN A 340 9.22 -35.83 -2.92
C ASN A 340 7.88 -35.06 -2.77
N GLN A 341 7.74 -33.94 -3.48
CA GLN A 341 6.61 -33.02 -3.40
C GLN A 341 6.39 -32.45 -1.98
N ILE A 342 7.48 -32.18 -1.28
CA ILE A 342 7.47 -31.68 0.10
C ILE A 342 7.91 -30.22 0.10
N ALA A 343 7.05 -29.33 0.60
CA ALA A 343 7.36 -27.94 0.86
C ALA A 343 7.83 -27.76 2.31
N ILE A 344 8.84 -26.92 2.52
CA ILE A 344 9.14 -26.34 3.83
C ILE A 344 8.30 -25.07 3.95
N VAL A 345 7.43 -25.00 4.96
CA VAL A 345 6.45 -23.93 5.12
C VAL A 345 6.62 -23.27 6.48
N GLU A 346 6.74 -21.95 6.48
CA GLU A 346 6.60 -21.14 7.69
C GLU A 346 5.10 -20.90 7.96
N GLN A 347 4.60 -21.45 9.05
CA GLN A 347 3.20 -21.31 9.44
C GLN A 347 2.92 -19.85 9.85
N ARG A 348 1.75 -19.35 9.44
CA ARG A 348 1.23 -18.01 9.76
C ARG A 348 -0.05 -18.08 10.58
N ASN A 349 -0.95 -18.98 10.22
CA ASN A 349 -2.19 -19.26 10.94
C ASN A 349 -2.45 -20.78 10.98
N ARG A 350 -3.35 -21.18 11.87
CA ARG A 350 -3.69 -22.59 12.09
C ARG A 350 -4.16 -23.28 10.80
N MET A 351 -3.57 -24.43 10.51
CA MET A 351 -3.87 -25.28 9.36
C MET A 351 -3.97 -26.74 9.76
N PHE A 352 -4.74 -27.53 8.99
CA PHE A 352 -4.98 -28.94 9.25
C PHE A 352 -4.73 -29.79 7.99
N THR A 353 -4.33 -31.03 8.22
CA THR A 353 -4.24 -32.04 7.15
C THR A 353 -5.63 -32.27 6.57
N GLY A 354 -5.71 -32.39 5.25
CA GLY A 354 -6.96 -32.52 4.49
C GLY A 354 -7.66 -31.20 4.16
N GLU A 355 -7.18 -30.04 4.64
CA GLU A 355 -7.77 -28.75 4.26
C GLU A 355 -7.56 -28.45 2.78
N GLN A 356 -8.62 -27.95 2.14
CA GLN A 356 -8.53 -27.30 0.84
C GLN A 356 -8.02 -25.88 1.03
N ILE A 357 -7.01 -25.53 0.24
CA ILE A 357 -6.32 -24.26 0.32
C ILE A 357 -6.11 -23.68 -1.08
N GLU A 358 -5.82 -22.40 -1.14
CA GLU A 358 -5.31 -21.75 -2.34
C GLU A 358 -3.82 -21.45 -2.20
N VAL A 359 -3.08 -21.65 -3.29
CA VAL A 359 -1.67 -21.35 -3.43
C VAL A 359 -1.51 -20.17 -4.38
N MET A 360 -1.02 -19.06 -3.86
CA MET A 360 -0.78 -17.82 -4.59
C MET A 360 0.73 -17.60 -4.77
N GLY A 361 1.22 -17.76 -5.99
CA GLY A 361 2.60 -17.48 -6.36
C GLY A 361 2.77 -16.12 -7.06
N PRO A 362 4.00 -15.54 -7.08
CA PRO A 362 4.32 -14.37 -7.87
C PRO A 362 4.04 -14.60 -9.36
N TYR A 363 3.33 -13.68 -10.02
CA TYR A 363 3.05 -13.71 -11.47
C TYR A 363 2.34 -14.97 -12.01
N THR A 364 1.81 -15.84 -11.16
CA THR A 364 1.10 -17.05 -11.58
C THR A 364 -0.35 -17.00 -11.17
N GLU A 365 -1.23 -17.68 -11.91
CA GLU A 365 -2.60 -17.93 -11.45
C GLU A 365 -2.62 -18.66 -10.12
N THR A 366 -3.67 -18.39 -9.35
CA THR A 366 -3.92 -19.03 -8.06
C THR A 366 -4.32 -20.48 -8.30
N LYS A 367 -3.72 -21.42 -7.55
CA LYS A 367 -4.02 -22.85 -7.67
C LYS A 367 -4.77 -23.33 -6.45
N ASN A 368 -5.77 -24.18 -6.65
CA ASN A 368 -6.37 -24.94 -5.56
C ASN A 368 -5.46 -26.12 -5.19
N ALA A 369 -5.30 -26.38 -3.90
CA ALA A 369 -4.49 -27.45 -3.38
C ALA A 369 -5.11 -28.09 -2.13
N VAL A 370 -4.59 -29.25 -1.76
CA VAL A 370 -4.94 -29.95 -0.51
C VAL A 370 -3.66 -30.18 0.28
N ILE A 371 -3.71 -29.91 1.58
CA ILE A 371 -2.66 -30.28 2.53
C ILE A 371 -2.75 -31.80 2.74
N GLU A 372 -1.99 -32.60 2.01
CA GLU A 372 -2.11 -34.06 2.08
C GLU A 372 -1.56 -34.62 3.39
N LYS A 373 -0.41 -34.08 3.83
CA LYS A 373 0.29 -34.47 5.05
C LYS A 373 1.15 -33.31 5.56
N MET A 374 1.40 -33.30 6.86
CA MET A 374 2.34 -32.37 7.50
C MET A 374 3.24 -33.12 8.48
N TRP A 375 4.47 -32.63 8.64
CA TRP A 375 5.43 -33.14 9.62
C TRP A 375 6.15 -31.98 10.33
N THR A 376 6.57 -32.22 11.57
CA THR A 376 7.58 -31.37 12.21
C THR A 376 8.92 -31.46 11.47
N MET A 377 9.85 -30.55 11.77
CA MET A 377 11.20 -30.63 11.19
C MET A 377 11.94 -31.92 11.58
N ASP A 378 11.63 -32.47 12.76
CA ASP A 378 12.16 -33.73 13.28
C ASP A 378 11.53 -34.98 12.62
N GLY A 379 10.51 -34.81 11.76
CA GLY A 379 9.90 -35.88 10.98
C GLY A 379 8.67 -36.53 11.62
N GLU A 380 8.17 -36.01 12.75
CA GLU A 380 6.91 -36.48 13.35
C GLU A 380 5.72 -36.01 12.52
N GLU A 381 4.84 -36.93 12.09
CA GLU A 381 3.63 -36.60 11.33
C GLU A 381 2.59 -35.91 12.24
N ILE A 382 2.10 -34.76 11.81
CA ILE A 382 1.16 -33.93 12.57
C ILE A 382 -0.12 -33.70 11.75
N ASN A 383 -1.27 -33.65 12.44
CA ASN A 383 -2.56 -33.35 11.81
C ASN A 383 -2.94 -31.86 11.90
N VAL A 384 -2.26 -31.11 12.76
CA VAL A 384 -2.52 -29.69 12.99
C VAL A 384 -1.20 -28.96 13.22
N ALA A 385 -1.08 -27.77 12.62
CA ALA A 385 0.03 -26.86 12.87
C ALA A 385 -0.52 -25.58 13.55
N PRO A 386 -0.50 -25.49 14.91
CA PRO A 386 -1.18 -24.42 15.64
C PRO A 386 -0.31 -23.21 16.01
N HIS A 387 1.02 -23.27 15.87
CA HIS A 387 1.94 -22.26 16.38
C HIS A 387 2.42 -21.29 15.28
N PRO A 388 2.16 -19.97 15.39
CA PRO A 388 2.72 -18.95 14.51
C PRO A 388 4.24 -19.05 14.36
N LYS A 389 4.73 -18.94 13.12
CA LYS A 389 6.15 -19.00 12.72
C LYS A 389 6.87 -20.34 12.93
N GLN A 390 6.17 -21.41 13.32
CA GLN A 390 6.79 -22.72 13.29
C GLN A 390 7.09 -23.13 11.84
N ILE A 391 8.22 -23.80 11.63
CA ILE A 391 8.60 -24.36 10.34
C ILE A 391 8.14 -25.83 10.30
N ILE A 392 7.43 -26.20 9.24
CA ILE A 392 6.92 -27.57 9.03
C ILE A 392 7.27 -28.06 7.63
N LYS A 393 7.32 -29.38 7.47
CA LYS A 393 7.30 -30.04 6.17
C LYS A 393 5.85 -30.31 5.80
N MET A 394 5.48 -30.05 4.55
CA MET A 394 4.10 -30.16 4.07
C MET A 394 4.08 -30.81 2.70
N LYS A 395 3.28 -31.87 2.53
CA LYS A 395 3.01 -32.45 1.21
C LYS A 395 1.78 -31.80 0.60
N LEU A 396 1.94 -31.30 -0.63
CA LEU A 396 0.88 -30.66 -1.41
C LEU A 396 0.66 -31.41 -2.72
N ASN A 397 -0.60 -31.49 -3.16
CA ASN A 397 -0.98 -32.08 -4.44
C ASN A 397 -0.67 -31.18 -5.66
N VAL A 398 0.01 -30.05 -5.46
CA VAL A 398 0.45 -29.13 -6.51
C VAL A 398 1.91 -28.74 -6.32
N LYS A 399 2.60 -28.44 -7.43
CA LYS A 399 3.94 -27.85 -7.39
C LYS A 399 3.90 -26.41 -6.87
N VAL A 400 4.77 -26.10 -5.92
CA VAL A 400 4.96 -24.76 -5.34
C VAL A 400 6.42 -24.32 -5.49
N LYS A 401 6.72 -23.06 -5.15
CA LYS A 401 8.08 -22.53 -5.11
C LYS A 401 8.27 -21.66 -3.88
N GLU A 402 9.52 -21.32 -3.58
CA GLU A 402 9.83 -20.31 -2.57
C GLU A 402 8.99 -19.03 -2.76
N ASN A 403 8.59 -18.43 -1.64
CA ASN A 403 7.74 -17.24 -1.54
C ASN A 403 6.29 -17.43 -1.98
N TYR A 404 5.86 -18.65 -2.32
CA TYR A 404 4.43 -18.90 -2.55
C TYR A 404 3.67 -18.79 -1.23
N MET A 405 2.51 -18.13 -1.28
CA MET A 405 1.64 -17.94 -0.13
C MET A 405 0.51 -18.97 -0.15
N LEU A 406 0.26 -19.58 1.00
CA LEU A 406 -0.84 -20.48 1.25
C LEU A 406 -1.94 -19.71 1.97
N ARG A 407 -3.17 -19.77 1.46
CA ARG A 407 -4.35 -19.18 2.11
C ARG A 407 -5.54 -20.11 2.08
N LYS A 408 -6.52 -19.89 2.95
CA LYS A 408 -7.79 -20.61 2.93
C LYS A 408 -8.96 -19.68 3.13
N GLU A 409 -10.11 -20.05 2.57
CA GLU A 409 -11.35 -19.34 2.80
C GLU A 409 -11.77 -19.48 4.27
N ILE A 410 -12.21 -18.38 4.86
CA ILE A 410 -12.83 -18.36 6.19
C ILE A 410 -14.25 -18.86 5.98
N LYS A 411 -14.51 -20.08 6.44
CA LYS A 411 -15.90 -20.57 6.55
C LYS A 411 -16.51 -19.85 7.74
N ASP A 412 -17.55 -19.06 7.50
CA ASP A 412 -18.36 -18.52 8.58
C ASP A 412 -18.96 -19.69 9.35
N ASP A 413 -18.44 -19.95 10.56
CA ASP A 413 -19.17 -20.71 11.56
C ASP A 413 -20.36 -19.82 11.98
N LYS A 414 -21.47 -19.95 11.26
CA LYS A 414 -22.75 -19.35 11.66
C LYS A 414 -23.29 -19.97 12.93
#